data_AF-A0A5J4XTQ3-F1
#
_entry.id   AF-A0A5J4XTQ3-F1
#
_cell.length_a   1.000
_cell.length_b   1.000
_cell.length_c   1.000
_cell.angle_alpha   90.00
_cell.angle_beta   90.00
_cell.angle_gamma   90.00
#
_symmetry.space_group_name_H-M   'P 1'
#
loop_
_entity.id
_entity.type
_entity.pdbx_description
1 polymer ?
#
loop_
_entity_poly.entity_id
_entity_poly.type
_entity_poly.pdbx_seq_one_letter_code
_entity_poly.pdbx_strand_id
1 'polypeptide(L)'
;MPPKKKGKDDKKKGGKEGELSPEDKLKQDITRLENEKCDLSLELSFVRDKLQQKTATADTLEIELLELGAKLDKSTRDYVDILEHKETQLKGTERRVHTFEQQVEQLQAEMGRMEERMSTLIAEAEVNRAHLESSAGILGQQQQLEEAARKQDSVIARQEEEISSLKGQIVALQQQLMIAADRTADLTLKSSGGTELKILFGEAWLFGVSRQRLTGEVPFAREGNTLCCFGGKLLVMYGGQNHGEGVGGQQREVNPLQLDSLAWQRAVGGKTGDFINAHSAVTVQCSGQRAGQLVEDVTILHTDSMKWVTPIIRGGSAPPPRVGHAAACCRDKVFIFGGLGEGGVLLNDMWEWHMDTLHWTPVREFQTAGGHSMEPPSARMGASLSGSEDGRRVWLFGGNAGGASLNDLYCLELETRIWSQVTVAGNSPLGREGHAACILSRFLLISSGINTSSTGSQRRLADTHILDMTTPGWECIDDGAWASSSTWRQMLAQYCVFHGNRLYMLKPSKDDKLDELQTFEFTLPEDIERMKIERRKGNLTIDTLDLMDEAVCTPSSIEVAWRPPTKNADRISKFKLMLATTTGVVKDVYQGLHTRFKSTGLRPDMEYIFCVKATYDDGSFLWSESKAFQTRA
;
A
#
# COMPACT_ATOMS: atom_id res chain seq x y z
N MET A 1 -40.31 20.20 26.54
CA MET A 1 -41.48 21.01 26.13
C MET A 1 -41.30 22.43 26.65
N PRO A 2 -41.31 23.49 25.82
CA PRO A 2 -41.23 24.86 26.32
C PRO A 2 -42.64 25.40 26.63
N PRO A 3 -42.82 26.32 27.61
CA PRO A 3 -44.12 26.92 27.83
C PRO A 3 -44.40 28.05 26.84
N LYS A 4 -45.63 28.03 26.33
CA LYS A 4 -46.20 29.00 25.39
C LYS A 4 -46.31 30.39 26.01
N LYS A 5 -45.89 31.41 25.27
CA LYS A 5 -46.33 32.81 25.46
C LYS A 5 -47.85 32.90 25.28
N LYS A 6 -48.54 33.57 26.20
CA LYS A 6 -49.83 34.21 25.94
C LYS A 6 -49.77 35.65 26.44
N GLY A 7 -50.15 36.57 25.54
CA GLY A 7 -50.23 38.00 25.80
C GLY A 7 -51.52 38.43 26.49
N LYS A 8 -51.38 39.58 27.14
CA LYS A 8 -52.32 40.70 27.41
C LYS A 8 -53.83 40.42 27.46
N ASP A 9 -54.44 40.88 28.56
CA ASP A 9 -55.56 41.82 28.47
C ASP A 9 -55.65 42.73 29.72
N ASP A 10 -55.92 44.01 29.45
CA ASP A 10 -56.07 45.11 30.41
C ASP A 10 -57.33 44.98 31.27
N LYS A 11 -57.25 45.38 32.55
CA LYS A 11 -58.36 46.05 33.26
C LYS A 11 -57.90 46.80 34.50
N LYS A 12 -57.95 48.13 34.43
CA LYS A 12 -57.95 49.07 35.57
C LYS A 12 -59.02 48.67 36.60
N LYS A 13 -58.64 48.52 37.86
CA LYS A 13 -59.45 48.89 39.04
C LYS A 13 -58.52 49.36 40.16
N GLY A 14 -58.64 50.64 40.53
CA GLY A 14 -58.10 51.14 41.78
C GLY A 14 -58.87 50.54 42.96
N GLY A 15 -58.13 50.14 43.99
CA GLY A 15 -58.65 49.64 45.25
C GLY A 15 -57.57 49.81 46.32
N LYS A 16 -57.91 50.52 47.39
CA LYS A 16 -57.06 50.93 48.50
C LYS A 16 -56.22 49.77 49.07
N GLU A 17 -54.93 50.02 49.25
CA GLU A 17 -54.03 49.22 50.08
C GLU A 17 -54.60 49.18 51.51
N GLY A 18 -54.99 48.01 51.97
CA GLY A 18 -55.07 47.72 53.40
C GLY A 18 -53.67 47.34 53.85
N GLU A 19 -53.05 48.17 54.68
CA GLU A 19 -51.78 47.80 55.34
C GLU A 19 -52.02 46.58 56.23
N LEU A 20 -51.44 45.44 55.84
CA LEU A 20 -51.36 44.24 56.68
C LEU A 20 -50.66 44.57 58.01
N SER A 21 -51.19 44.04 59.12
CA SER A 21 -50.57 44.12 60.44
C SER A 21 -49.11 43.64 60.38
N PRO A 22 -48.17 44.23 61.16
CA PRO A 22 -46.78 43.78 61.20
C PRO A 22 -46.62 42.27 61.45
N GLU A 23 -47.53 41.67 62.23
CA GLU A 23 -47.54 40.22 62.49
C GLU A 23 -47.94 39.39 61.26
N ASP A 24 -48.86 39.90 60.44
CA ASP A 24 -49.32 39.21 59.24
C ASP A 24 -48.29 39.31 58.10
N LYS A 25 -47.59 40.45 58.00
CA LYS A 25 -46.42 40.59 57.10
C LYS A 25 -45.30 39.62 57.49
N LEU A 26 -45.00 39.51 58.78
CA LEU A 26 -43.99 38.58 59.28
C LEU A 26 -44.36 37.12 58.99
N LYS A 27 -45.61 36.73 59.21
CA LYS A 27 -46.08 35.37 58.86
C LYS A 27 -45.98 35.09 57.36
N GLN A 28 -46.35 36.06 56.52
CA GLN A 28 -46.26 35.94 55.07
C GLN A 28 -44.81 35.80 54.58
N ASP A 29 -43.89 36.55 55.18
CA ASP A 29 -42.45 36.44 54.89
C ASP A 29 -41.87 35.11 55.36
N ILE A 30 -42.29 34.59 56.53
CA ILE A 30 -41.89 33.26 57.00
C ILE A 30 -42.35 32.19 56.02
N THR A 31 -43.61 32.20 55.61
CA THR A 31 -44.13 31.21 54.64
C THR A 31 -43.43 31.32 53.29
N ARG A 32 -43.10 32.55 52.84
CA ARG A 32 -42.32 32.76 51.62
C ARG A 32 -40.91 32.17 51.73
N LEU A 33 -40.21 32.44 52.83
CA LEU A 33 -38.86 31.91 53.07
C LEU A 33 -38.85 30.39 53.24
N GLU A 34 -39.90 29.80 53.82
CA GLU A 34 -40.06 28.35 53.92
C GLU A 34 -40.26 27.71 52.54
N ASN A 35 -41.04 28.34 51.65
CA ASN A 35 -41.19 27.90 50.27
C ASN A 35 -39.87 28.03 49.48
N GLU A 36 -39.18 29.18 49.57
CA GLU A 36 -37.87 29.37 48.93
C GLU A 36 -36.83 28.36 49.44
N LYS A 37 -36.85 28.03 50.74
CA LYS A 37 -36.00 26.97 51.33
C LYS A 37 -36.33 25.59 50.77
N CYS A 38 -37.61 25.29 50.55
CA CYS A 38 -38.04 24.01 49.98
C CYS A 38 -37.59 23.88 48.52
N ASP A 39 -37.77 24.94 47.72
CA ASP A 39 -37.35 25.02 46.33
C ASP A 39 -35.82 24.87 46.20
N LEU A 40 -35.05 25.59 47.01
CA LEU A 40 -33.58 25.47 47.03
C LEU A 40 -33.11 24.08 47.48
N SER A 41 -33.83 23.43 48.40
CA SER A 41 -33.52 22.05 48.83
C SER A 41 -33.75 21.05 47.70
N LEU A 42 -34.78 21.25 46.87
CA LEU A 42 -35.06 20.44 45.69
C LEU A 42 -33.98 20.66 44.61
N GLU A 43 -33.61 21.91 44.33
CA GLU A 43 -32.51 22.22 43.40
C GLU A 43 -31.18 21.59 43.85
N LEU A 44 -30.85 21.67 45.15
CA LEU A 44 -29.67 21.02 45.70
C LEU A 44 -29.69 19.50 45.55
N SER A 45 -30.86 18.86 45.72
CA SER A 45 -30.99 17.42 45.52
C SER A 45 -30.77 17.04 44.05
N PHE A 46 -31.33 17.80 43.11
CA PHE A 46 -31.16 17.59 41.68
C PHE A 46 -29.69 17.76 41.23
N VAL A 47 -29.02 18.80 41.75
CA VAL A 47 -27.59 19.02 41.46
C VAL A 47 -26.73 17.90 42.03
N ARG A 48 -27.05 17.39 43.24
CA ARG A 48 -26.33 16.28 43.85
C ARG A 48 -26.49 14.98 43.07
N ASP A 49 -27.70 14.66 42.62
CA ASP A 49 -27.96 13.47 41.79
C ASP A 49 -27.24 13.57 40.44
N LYS A 50 -27.26 14.75 39.82
CA LYS A 50 -26.56 14.99 38.55
C LYS A 50 -25.03 14.91 38.73
N LEU A 51 -24.51 15.35 39.86
CA LEU A 51 -23.10 15.22 40.21
C LEU A 51 -22.73 13.74 40.39
N GLN A 52 -23.51 12.97 41.15
CA GLN A 52 -23.30 11.53 41.31
C GLN A 52 -23.34 10.77 39.98
N GLN A 53 -24.29 11.11 39.10
CA GLN A 53 -24.36 10.53 37.77
C GLN A 53 -23.09 10.83 36.96
N LYS A 54 -22.59 12.07 37.03
CA LYS A 54 -21.35 12.48 36.34
C LYS A 54 -20.11 11.81 36.91
N THR A 55 -20.02 11.65 38.23
CA THR A 55 -18.92 10.91 38.88
C THR A 55 -18.92 9.45 38.44
N ALA A 56 -20.08 8.78 38.45
CA ALA A 56 -20.18 7.40 37.98
C ALA A 56 -19.80 7.24 36.48
N THR A 57 -20.13 8.23 35.64
CA THR A 57 -19.71 8.21 34.23
C THR A 57 -18.19 8.39 34.10
N ALA A 58 -17.59 9.26 34.93
CA ALA A 58 -16.14 9.46 34.94
C ALA A 58 -15.39 8.19 35.39
N ASP A 59 -15.86 7.53 36.45
CA ASP A 59 -15.27 6.28 36.95
C ASP A 59 -15.34 5.17 35.88
N THR A 60 -16.44 5.10 35.12
CA THR A 60 -16.61 4.12 34.04
C THR A 60 -15.62 4.39 32.90
N LEU A 61 -15.47 5.65 32.50
CA LEU A 61 -14.52 6.06 31.46
C LEU A 61 -13.05 5.84 31.87
N GLU A 62 -12.73 5.97 33.16
CA GLU A 62 -11.38 5.72 33.68
C GLU A 62 -11.01 4.23 33.60
N ILE A 63 -11.96 3.33 33.87
CA ILE A 63 -11.78 1.89 33.68
C ILE A 63 -11.60 1.54 32.20
N GLU A 64 -12.42 2.09 31.31
CA GLU A 64 -12.29 1.88 29.85
C GLU A 64 -10.94 2.38 29.32
N LEU A 65 -10.45 3.52 29.81
CA LEU A 65 -9.12 4.06 29.48
C LEU A 65 -7.99 3.12 29.94
N LEU A 66 -8.09 2.54 31.13
CA LEU A 66 -7.11 1.57 31.64
C LEU A 66 -7.10 0.28 30.81
N GLU A 67 -8.27 -0.23 30.41
CA GLU A 67 -8.36 -1.42 29.55
C GLU A 67 -7.80 -1.16 28.14
N LEU A 68 -8.09 0.01 27.57
CA LEU A 68 -7.52 0.44 26.29
C LEU A 68 -5.99 0.59 26.39
N GLY A 69 -5.48 1.16 27.49
CA GLY A 69 -4.04 1.26 27.76
C GLY A 69 -3.37 -0.13 27.83
N ALA A 70 -3.97 -1.08 28.54
CA ALA A 70 -3.43 -2.44 28.63
C ALA A 70 -3.46 -3.20 27.29
N LYS A 71 -4.51 -3.01 26.48
CA LYS A 71 -4.59 -3.57 25.12
C LYS A 71 -3.53 -2.95 24.20
N LEU A 72 -3.34 -1.63 24.29
CA LEU A 72 -2.33 -0.90 23.55
C LEU A 72 -0.92 -1.37 23.93
N ASP A 73 -0.60 -1.49 25.21
CA ASP A 73 0.72 -1.96 25.69
C ASP A 73 1.04 -3.39 25.27
N LYS A 74 0.04 -4.27 25.27
CA LYS A 74 0.21 -5.65 24.80
C LYS A 74 0.43 -5.69 23.29
N SER A 75 -0.39 -4.95 22.56
CA SER A 75 -0.28 -4.83 21.11
C SER A 75 1.10 -4.28 20.72
N THR A 76 1.53 -3.17 21.33
CA THR A 76 2.84 -2.56 21.10
C THR A 76 4.00 -3.54 21.32
N ARG A 77 3.98 -4.36 22.38
CA ARG A 77 5.00 -5.38 22.64
C ARG A 77 5.07 -6.45 21.57
N ASP A 78 3.93 -7.04 21.21
CA ASP A 78 3.88 -8.08 20.17
C ASP A 78 4.35 -7.53 18.80
N TYR A 79 4.16 -6.23 18.55
CA TYR A 79 4.63 -5.57 17.34
C TYR A 79 6.12 -5.20 17.36
N VAL A 80 6.69 -4.88 18.52
CA VAL A 80 8.14 -4.70 18.67
C VAL A 80 8.85 -5.98 18.22
N ASP A 81 8.37 -7.16 18.61
CA ASP A 81 8.98 -8.44 18.21
C ASP A 81 8.94 -8.66 16.68
N ILE A 82 7.82 -8.29 16.02
CA ILE A 82 7.67 -8.41 14.56
C ILE A 82 8.59 -7.42 13.84
N LEU A 83 8.67 -6.18 14.34
CA LEU A 83 9.53 -5.14 13.78
C LEU A 83 11.01 -5.49 13.97
N GLU A 84 11.41 -6.02 15.13
CA GLU A 84 12.77 -6.48 15.39
C GLU A 84 13.17 -7.64 14.45
N HIS A 85 12.26 -8.57 14.17
CA HIS A 85 12.48 -9.65 13.20
C HIS A 85 12.68 -9.10 11.77
N LYS A 86 11.85 -8.13 11.36
CA LYS A 86 12.00 -7.49 10.05
C LYS A 86 13.26 -6.63 9.96
N GLU A 87 13.65 -5.95 11.04
CA GLU A 87 14.90 -5.18 11.13
C GLU A 87 16.13 -6.09 11.00
N THR A 88 16.09 -7.29 11.60
CA THR A 88 17.18 -8.26 11.43
C THR A 88 17.30 -8.76 9.98
N GLN A 89 16.18 -9.00 9.30
CA GLN A 89 16.17 -9.32 7.86
C GLN A 89 16.71 -8.17 7.01
N LEU A 90 16.30 -6.92 7.31
CA LEU A 90 16.80 -5.72 6.63
C LEU A 90 18.31 -5.56 6.81
N LYS A 91 18.83 -5.65 8.04
CA LYS A 91 20.28 -5.61 8.33
C LYS A 91 21.05 -6.71 7.61
N GLY A 92 20.49 -7.90 7.48
CA GLY A 92 21.08 -8.99 6.70
C GLY A 92 21.17 -8.65 5.22
N THR A 93 20.17 -7.95 4.69
CA THR A 93 20.10 -7.49 3.30
C THR A 93 21.07 -6.32 3.06
N GLU A 94 21.15 -5.36 3.97
CA GLU A 94 22.11 -4.24 3.95
C GLU A 94 23.57 -4.71 3.92
N ARG A 95 23.92 -5.71 4.74
CA ARG A 95 25.27 -6.31 4.72
C ARG A 95 25.60 -6.90 3.35
N ARG A 96 24.63 -7.53 2.69
CA ARG A 96 24.81 -8.07 1.34
C ARG A 96 24.99 -6.96 0.31
N VAL A 97 24.23 -5.87 0.41
CA VAL A 97 24.40 -4.67 -0.44
C VAL A 97 25.80 -4.11 -0.27
N HIS A 98 26.27 -3.90 0.96
CA HIS A 98 27.61 -3.38 1.22
C HIS A 98 28.72 -4.29 0.66
N THR A 99 28.54 -5.61 0.74
CA THR A 99 29.48 -6.58 0.14
C THR A 99 29.52 -6.44 -1.38
N PHE A 100 28.37 -6.22 -2.03
CA PHE A 100 28.31 -6.01 -3.47
C PHE A 100 28.85 -4.65 -3.90
N GLU A 101 28.64 -3.59 -3.13
CA GLU A 101 29.24 -2.27 -3.37
C GLU A 101 30.77 -2.35 -3.37
N GLN A 102 31.36 -3.06 -2.41
CA GLN A 102 32.81 -3.31 -2.37
C GLN A 102 33.30 -4.08 -3.60
N GLN A 103 32.53 -5.06 -4.08
CA GLN A 103 32.87 -5.79 -5.32
C GLN A 103 32.81 -4.88 -6.54
N VAL A 104 31.81 -3.99 -6.63
CA VAL A 104 31.69 -3.00 -7.72
C VAL A 104 32.89 -2.05 -7.70
N GLU A 105 33.26 -1.53 -6.53
CA GLU A 105 34.40 -0.62 -6.37
C GLU A 105 35.73 -1.30 -6.77
N GLN A 106 35.90 -2.58 -6.40
CA GLN A 106 37.06 -3.37 -6.80
C GLN A 106 37.13 -3.59 -8.33
N LEU A 107 36.00 -3.90 -8.97
CA LEU A 107 35.92 -4.06 -10.42
C LEU A 107 36.19 -2.74 -11.16
N GLN A 108 35.70 -1.61 -10.63
CA GLN A 108 35.98 -0.28 -11.19
C GLN A 108 37.47 0.06 -11.11
N ALA A 109 38.14 -0.26 -9.99
CA ALA A 109 39.57 -0.06 -9.82
C ALA A 109 40.42 -0.97 -10.73
N GLU A 110 39.98 -2.20 -11.00
CA GLU A 110 40.62 -3.08 -12.00
C GLU A 110 40.46 -2.56 -13.42
N MET A 111 39.25 -2.11 -13.78
CA MET A 111 38.98 -1.53 -15.10
C MET A 111 39.82 -0.28 -15.36
N GLY A 112 39.94 0.63 -14.37
CA GLY A 112 40.80 1.81 -14.49
C GLY A 112 42.28 1.47 -14.69
N ARG A 113 42.80 0.44 -14.00
CA ARG A 113 44.18 -0.05 -14.20
C ARG A 113 44.39 -0.63 -15.61
N MET A 114 43.40 -1.33 -16.16
CA MET A 114 43.46 -1.87 -17.52
C MET A 114 43.40 -0.76 -18.58
N GLU A 115 42.57 0.27 -18.39
CA GLU A 115 42.50 1.43 -19.29
C GLU A 115 43.82 2.20 -19.35
N GLU A 116 44.46 2.40 -18.20
CA GLU A 116 45.78 3.03 -18.11
C GLU A 116 46.87 2.20 -18.81
N ARG A 117 46.83 0.87 -18.65
CA ARG A 117 47.74 -0.05 -19.35
C ARG A 117 47.52 -0.06 -20.87
N MET A 118 46.27 0.02 -21.31
CA MET A 118 45.93 0.11 -22.73
C MET A 118 46.42 1.44 -23.32
N SER A 119 46.25 2.55 -22.61
CA SER A 119 46.72 3.88 -23.04
C SER A 119 48.25 3.92 -23.20
N THR A 120 49.00 3.33 -22.25
CA THR A 120 50.46 3.23 -22.34
C THR A 120 50.93 2.37 -23.51
N LEU A 121 50.28 1.21 -23.76
CA LEU A 121 50.59 0.35 -24.90
C LEU A 121 50.30 1.02 -26.25
N ILE A 122 49.22 1.81 -26.36
CA ILE A 122 48.90 2.58 -27.58
C ILE A 122 50.01 3.61 -27.85
N ALA A 123 50.44 4.34 -26.82
CA ALA A 123 51.53 5.31 -26.96
C ALA A 123 52.86 4.65 -27.35
N GLU A 124 53.19 3.49 -26.76
CA GLU A 124 54.38 2.70 -27.13
C GLU A 124 54.33 2.21 -28.59
N ALA A 125 53.16 1.75 -29.06
CA ALA A 125 52.97 1.30 -30.43
C ALA A 125 53.11 2.45 -31.44
N GLU A 126 52.59 3.64 -31.13
CA GLU A 126 52.75 4.84 -31.96
C GLU A 126 54.22 5.27 -32.09
N VAL A 127 54.97 5.25 -30.98
CA VAL A 127 56.42 5.53 -30.97
C VAL A 127 57.19 4.50 -31.79
N ASN A 128 56.88 3.21 -31.63
CA ASN A 128 57.52 2.14 -32.40
C ASN A 128 57.23 2.25 -33.90
N ARG A 129 56.00 2.63 -34.28
CA ARG A 129 55.61 2.87 -35.67
C ARG A 129 56.37 4.05 -36.28
N ALA A 130 56.51 5.16 -35.55
CA ALA A 130 57.31 6.30 -35.96
C ALA A 130 58.81 5.96 -36.11
N HIS A 131 59.36 5.11 -35.24
CA HIS A 131 60.73 4.60 -35.37
C HIS A 131 60.93 3.71 -36.61
N LEU A 132 59.94 2.90 -36.96
CA LEU A 132 59.91 2.09 -38.18
C LEU A 132 59.89 2.97 -39.44
N GLU A 133 59.01 3.98 -39.47
CA GLU A 133 58.90 4.94 -40.58
C GLU A 133 60.20 5.77 -40.75
N SER A 134 60.84 6.16 -39.65
CA SER A 134 62.14 6.86 -39.67
C SER A 134 63.30 5.96 -40.14
N SER A 135 63.27 4.68 -39.74
CA SER A 135 64.28 3.68 -40.14
C SER A 135 64.15 3.26 -41.61
N ALA A 136 62.95 3.36 -42.20
CA ALA A 136 62.69 3.15 -43.62
C ALA A 136 63.22 4.29 -44.52
N GLY A 137 63.62 5.43 -43.94
CA GLY A 137 63.97 6.66 -44.67
C GLY A 137 65.44 6.87 -45.05
N ILE A 138 66.40 6.08 -44.55
CA ILE A 138 67.84 6.34 -44.78
C ILE A 138 68.56 5.10 -45.36
N LEU A 139 68.97 5.23 -46.63
CA LEU A 139 69.71 4.22 -47.39
C LEU A 139 71.22 4.26 -47.05
N GLY A 140 71.73 3.16 -46.48
CA GLY A 140 73.16 2.93 -46.30
C GLY A 140 73.55 1.63 -45.56
N GLN A 141 72.68 1.07 -44.71
CA GLN A 141 72.90 -0.20 -44.00
C GLN A 141 71.69 -1.13 -44.10
N GLN A 142 71.36 -1.50 -45.34
CA GLN A 142 70.08 -2.10 -45.73
C GLN A 142 69.74 -3.43 -45.01
N GLN A 143 70.71 -4.30 -44.73
CA GLN A 143 70.43 -5.60 -44.10
C GLN A 143 70.19 -5.55 -42.58
N GLN A 144 70.99 -4.78 -41.83
CA GLN A 144 70.82 -4.66 -40.37
C GLN A 144 69.54 -3.87 -40.02
N LEU A 145 69.18 -2.89 -40.85
CA LEU A 145 67.96 -2.11 -40.69
C LEU A 145 66.71 -2.90 -41.10
N GLU A 146 66.75 -3.73 -42.15
CA GLU A 146 65.65 -4.64 -42.48
C GLU A 146 65.39 -5.66 -41.37
N GLU A 147 66.45 -6.17 -40.73
CA GLU A 147 66.32 -7.12 -39.62
C GLU A 147 65.80 -6.44 -38.35
N ALA A 148 66.20 -5.19 -38.09
CA ALA A 148 65.66 -4.37 -37.00
C ALA A 148 64.18 -4.02 -37.24
N ALA A 149 63.81 -3.58 -38.46
CA ALA A 149 62.45 -3.29 -38.85
C ALA A 149 61.53 -4.51 -38.70
N ARG A 150 61.96 -5.70 -39.16
CA ARG A 150 61.20 -6.95 -38.96
C ARG A 150 61.03 -7.32 -37.49
N LYS A 151 62.05 -7.10 -36.66
CA LYS A 151 61.93 -7.31 -35.20
C LYS A 151 60.93 -6.32 -34.60
N GLN A 152 60.97 -5.06 -35.00
CA GLN A 152 60.03 -4.03 -34.54
C GLN A 152 58.59 -4.32 -34.98
N ASP A 153 58.36 -4.74 -36.23
CA ASP A 153 57.05 -5.16 -36.74
C ASP A 153 56.49 -6.35 -35.95
N SER A 154 57.35 -7.30 -35.57
CA SER A 154 56.93 -8.44 -34.73
C SER A 154 56.52 -8.02 -33.32
N VAL A 155 57.13 -6.96 -32.77
CA VAL A 155 56.77 -6.38 -31.47
C VAL A 155 55.43 -5.64 -31.58
N ILE A 156 55.23 -4.86 -32.65
CA ILE A 156 53.98 -4.15 -32.91
C ILE A 156 52.83 -5.15 -33.07
N ALA A 157 53.01 -6.21 -33.88
CA ALA A 157 51.99 -7.24 -34.06
C ALA A 157 51.59 -7.90 -32.73
N ARG A 158 52.57 -8.17 -31.85
CA ARG A 158 52.31 -8.72 -30.50
C ARG A 158 51.58 -7.72 -29.60
N GLN A 159 51.93 -6.43 -29.66
CA GLN A 159 51.25 -5.37 -28.92
C GLN A 159 49.81 -5.18 -29.42
N GLU A 160 49.57 -5.25 -30.74
CA GLU A 160 48.23 -5.17 -31.33
C GLU A 160 47.34 -6.34 -30.89
N GLU A 161 47.89 -7.55 -30.82
CA GLU A 161 47.19 -8.74 -30.31
C GLU A 161 46.86 -8.60 -28.81
N GLU A 162 47.77 -8.06 -28.01
CA GLU A 162 47.56 -7.79 -26.59
C GLU A 162 46.50 -6.69 -26.36
N ILE A 163 46.52 -5.61 -27.16
CA ILE A 163 45.48 -4.56 -27.15
C ILE A 163 44.11 -5.14 -27.53
N SER A 164 44.05 -6.01 -28.54
CA SER A 164 42.82 -6.68 -28.95
C SER A 164 42.24 -7.55 -27.82
N SER A 165 43.11 -8.30 -27.13
CA SER A 165 42.75 -9.12 -25.97
C SER A 165 42.21 -8.26 -24.80
N LEU A 166 42.91 -7.17 -24.45
CA LEU A 166 42.50 -6.24 -23.41
C LEU A 166 41.15 -5.56 -23.72
N LYS A 167 40.92 -5.17 -24.98
CA LYS A 167 39.60 -4.65 -25.42
C LYS A 167 38.48 -5.67 -25.18
N GLY A 168 38.73 -6.95 -25.49
CA GLY A 168 37.79 -8.03 -25.21
C GLY A 168 37.48 -8.19 -23.71
N GLN A 169 38.51 -8.08 -22.86
CA GLN A 169 38.35 -8.14 -21.40
C GLN A 169 37.58 -6.93 -20.85
N ILE A 170 37.83 -5.71 -21.35
CA ILE A 170 37.10 -4.49 -20.97
C ILE A 170 35.61 -4.64 -21.30
N VAL A 171 35.26 -5.11 -22.50
CA VAL A 171 33.85 -5.33 -22.88
C VAL A 171 33.18 -6.34 -21.95
N ALA A 172 33.87 -7.43 -21.58
CA ALA A 172 33.36 -8.42 -20.63
C ALA A 172 33.15 -7.83 -19.23
N LEU A 173 34.10 -7.03 -18.73
CA LEU A 173 34.00 -6.34 -17.44
C LEU A 173 32.88 -5.29 -17.44
N GLN A 174 32.71 -4.52 -18.52
CA GLN A 174 31.60 -3.57 -18.67
C GLN A 174 30.24 -4.29 -18.58
N GLN A 175 30.12 -5.45 -19.22
CA GLN A 175 28.92 -6.27 -19.14
C GLN A 175 28.66 -6.79 -17.72
N GLN A 176 29.70 -7.23 -17.01
CA GLN A 176 29.60 -7.65 -15.62
C GLN A 176 29.22 -6.50 -14.68
N LEU A 177 29.82 -5.32 -14.87
CA LEU A 177 29.53 -4.11 -14.09
C LEU A 177 28.08 -3.69 -14.27
N MET A 178 27.56 -3.72 -15.51
CA MET A 178 26.16 -3.44 -15.80
C MET A 178 25.23 -4.41 -15.04
N ILE A 179 25.52 -5.71 -15.07
CA ILE A 179 24.74 -6.73 -14.34
C ILE A 179 24.81 -6.51 -12.82
N ALA A 180 25.98 -6.16 -12.29
CA ALA A 180 26.17 -5.90 -10.87
C ALA A 180 25.40 -4.65 -10.41
N ALA A 181 25.50 -3.55 -11.17
CA ALA A 181 24.76 -2.32 -10.90
C ALA A 181 23.24 -2.55 -10.92
N ASP A 182 22.75 -3.33 -11.90
CA ASP A 182 21.34 -3.69 -12.03
C ASP A 182 20.83 -4.49 -10.82
N ARG A 183 21.63 -5.45 -10.35
CA ARG A 183 21.35 -6.24 -9.14
C ARG A 183 21.36 -5.40 -7.88
N THR A 184 22.31 -4.47 -7.73
CA THR A 184 22.38 -3.58 -6.58
C THR A 184 21.15 -2.69 -6.53
N ALA A 185 20.74 -2.10 -7.66
CA ALA A 185 19.53 -1.28 -7.73
C ALA A 185 18.26 -2.05 -7.33
N ASP A 186 18.10 -3.30 -7.79
CA ASP A 186 16.96 -4.16 -7.42
C ASP A 186 16.96 -4.52 -5.93
N LEU A 187 18.14 -4.82 -5.35
CA LEU A 187 18.27 -5.08 -3.92
C LEU A 187 17.96 -3.85 -3.07
N THR A 188 18.43 -2.67 -3.47
CA THR A 188 18.15 -1.39 -2.79
C THR A 188 16.66 -1.06 -2.80
N LEU A 189 15.97 -1.31 -3.91
CA LEU A 189 14.51 -1.17 -3.97
C LEU A 189 13.83 -2.11 -2.99
N LYS A 190 14.21 -3.38 -2.96
CA LYS A 190 13.64 -4.38 -2.05
C LYS A 190 13.89 -4.06 -0.58
N SER A 191 15.07 -3.55 -0.23
CA SER A 191 15.40 -3.14 1.15
C SER A 191 14.73 -1.84 1.58
N SER A 192 14.24 -1.03 0.64
CA SER A 192 13.51 0.21 0.97
C SER A 192 12.07 -0.02 1.46
N GLY A 193 11.58 -1.27 1.37
CA GLY A 193 10.28 -1.67 1.90
C GLY A 193 10.32 -1.93 3.41
N GLY A 194 9.20 -1.71 4.08
CA GLY A 194 9.05 -1.88 5.52
C GLY A 194 7.61 -2.23 5.90
N THR A 195 7.41 -2.65 7.14
CA THR A 195 6.06 -2.75 7.71
C THR A 195 6.04 -1.91 8.96
N GLU A 196 4.99 -1.10 9.10
CA GLU A 196 4.81 -0.19 10.23
C GLU A 196 3.49 -0.53 10.92
N LEU A 197 3.49 -0.49 12.25
CA LEU A 197 2.27 -0.49 13.04
C LEU A 197 1.82 0.96 13.22
N LYS A 198 0.56 1.25 12.92
CA LYS A 198 -0.09 2.51 13.33
C LYS A 198 -1.33 2.21 14.14
N ILE A 199 -1.64 3.11 15.07
CA ILE A 199 -2.91 3.10 15.80
C ILE A 199 -3.78 4.17 15.17
N LEU A 200 -4.86 3.75 14.52
CA LEU A 200 -5.80 4.64 13.85
C LEU A 200 -7.19 4.38 14.42
N PHE A 201 -7.93 5.44 14.74
CA PHE A 201 -9.26 5.33 15.36
C PHE A 201 -9.28 4.47 16.65
N GLY A 202 -8.15 4.39 17.36
CA GLY A 202 -7.99 3.54 18.55
C GLY A 202 -7.80 2.05 18.27
N GLU A 203 -7.67 1.66 17.00
CA GLU A 203 -7.46 0.27 16.57
C GLU A 203 -6.06 0.08 15.96
N ALA A 204 -5.51 -1.14 16.05
CA ALA A 204 -4.18 -1.46 15.54
C ALA A 204 -4.22 -1.83 14.05
N TRP A 205 -3.37 -1.19 13.25
CA TRP A 205 -3.26 -1.38 11.80
C TRP A 205 -1.82 -1.69 11.40
N LEU A 206 -1.64 -2.62 10.47
CA LEU A 206 -0.34 -2.84 9.83
C LEU A 206 -0.32 -2.24 8.43
N PHE A 207 0.71 -1.45 8.16
CA PHE A 207 1.00 -0.84 6.88
C PHE A 207 2.27 -1.43 6.31
N GLY A 208 2.15 -2.30 5.31
CA GLY A 208 3.27 -2.80 4.55
C GLY A 208 3.56 -1.91 3.35
N VAL A 209 4.82 -1.56 3.13
CA VAL A 209 5.27 -0.91 1.90
C VAL A 209 6.35 -1.77 1.27
N SER A 210 6.18 -2.13 0.01
CA SER A 210 7.19 -2.84 -0.76
C SER A 210 7.43 -2.11 -2.08
N ARG A 211 8.69 -2.07 -2.53
CA ARG A 211 9.07 -1.53 -3.84
C ARG A 211 9.77 -2.61 -4.65
N GLN A 212 9.41 -2.70 -5.91
CA GLN A 212 9.90 -3.74 -6.80
C GLN A 212 10.15 -3.17 -8.18
N ARG A 213 11.22 -3.63 -8.82
CA ARG A 213 11.50 -3.29 -10.20
C ARG A 213 10.69 -4.17 -11.14
N LEU A 214 10.11 -3.54 -12.15
CA LEU A 214 9.33 -4.16 -13.20
C LEU A 214 10.23 -4.49 -14.38
N THR A 215 9.94 -5.60 -15.03
CA THR A 215 10.68 -6.12 -16.18
C THR A 215 9.77 -6.26 -17.40
N GLY A 216 10.31 -6.73 -18.54
CA GLY A 216 9.54 -6.94 -19.77
C GLY A 216 9.43 -5.69 -20.66
N GLU A 217 8.34 -5.57 -21.41
CA GLU A 217 8.09 -4.42 -22.29
C GLU A 217 7.54 -3.23 -21.49
N VAL A 218 8.44 -2.57 -20.75
CA VAL A 218 8.08 -1.46 -19.87
C VAL A 218 7.54 -0.27 -20.69
N PRO A 219 6.30 0.17 -20.46
CA PRO A 219 5.72 1.30 -21.16
C PRO A 219 6.25 2.63 -20.62
N PHE A 220 6.18 3.67 -21.45
CA PHE A 220 6.44 5.03 -21.04
C PHE A 220 5.25 5.64 -20.29
N ALA A 221 5.58 6.59 -19.41
CA ALA A 221 4.65 7.46 -18.74
C ALA A 221 3.89 8.33 -19.76
N ARG A 222 2.60 8.50 -19.51
CA ARG A 222 1.62 9.12 -20.39
C ARG A 222 0.55 9.82 -19.59
N GLU A 223 -0.08 10.88 -20.07
CA GLU A 223 -1.13 11.59 -19.33
C GLU A 223 -2.53 11.11 -19.73
N GLY A 224 -3.45 11.03 -18.77
CA GLY A 224 -4.84 10.60 -19.01
C GLY A 224 -5.02 9.10 -19.26
N ASN A 225 -4.10 8.26 -18.78
CA ASN A 225 -4.29 6.81 -18.79
C ASN A 225 -5.27 6.36 -17.71
N THR A 226 -5.77 5.14 -17.87
CA THR A 226 -6.45 4.41 -16.81
C THR A 226 -5.62 3.19 -16.41
N LEU A 227 -5.55 2.91 -15.11
CA LEU A 227 -4.93 1.73 -14.53
C LEU A 227 -5.99 0.94 -13.76
N CYS A 228 -6.16 -0.33 -14.11
CA CYS A 228 -7.12 -1.24 -13.47
C CYS A 228 -6.40 -2.47 -12.92
N CYS A 229 -6.95 -3.09 -11.88
CA CYS A 229 -6.44 -4.34 -11.31
C CYS A 229 -7.50 -5.44 -11.38
N PHE A 230 -7.12 -6.63 -11.85
CA PHE A 230 -7.99 -7.78 -12.03
C PHE A 230 -7.53 -8.95 -11.17
N GLY A 231 -8.43 -9.43 -10.30
CA GLY A 231 -8.24 -10.63 -9.49
C GLY A 231 -7.00 -10.60 -8.59
N GLY A 232 -6.45 -9.40 -8.32
CA GLY A 232 -5.23 -9.20 -7.53
C GLY A 232 -3.96 -9.74 -8.18
N LYS A 233 -4.00 -10.11 -9.46
CA LYS A 233 -2.88 -10.75 -10.18
C LYS A 233 -2.43 -9.99 -11.41
N LEU A 234 -3.29 -9.12 -11.95
CA LEU A 234 -3.06 -8.50 -13.24
C LEU A 234 -3.40 -7.02 -13.18
N LEU A 235 -2.39 -6.18 -13.38
CA LEU A 235 -2.58 -4.76 -13.63
C LEU A 235 -2.72 -4.55 -15.13
N VAL A 236 -3.63 -3.67 -15.54
CA VAL A 236 -3.84 -3.34 -16.96
C VAL A 236 -3.87 -1.83 -17.08
N MET A 237 -2.93 -1.30 -17.86
CA MET A 237 -2.90 0.11 -18.22
C MET A 237 -3.35 0.28 -19.66
N TYR A 238 -4.20 1.27 -19.91
CA TYR A 238 -4.67 1.61 -21.25
C TYR A 238 -5.00 3.11 -21.38
N GLY A 239 -5.10 3.58 -22.63
CA GLY A 239 -5.35 4.99 -22.95
C GLY A 239 -4.14 5.89 -22.67
N GLY A 240 -4.40 7.21 -22.67
CA GLY A 240 -3.43 8.27 -22.39
C GLY A 240 -2.57 8.71 -23.58
N GLN A 241 -1.84 9.82 -23.41
CA GLN A 241 -0.97 10.44 -24.42
C GLN A 241 0.48 10.58 -23.92
N ASN A 242 1.44 10.15 -24.73
CA ASN A 242 2.87 10.31 -24.45
C ASN A 242 3.36 11.67 -24.96
N HIS A 243 4.18 12.37 -24.18
CA HIS A 243 4.76 13.67 -24.56
C HIS A 243 5.96 13.58 -25.54
N GLY A 244 6.39 12.37 -25.93
CA GLY A 244 7.73 12.12 -26.51
C GLY A 244 7.84 11.66 -27.96
N GLU A 245 6.76 11.22 -28.62
CA GLU A 245 6.84 10.76 -30.01
C GLU A 245 5.88 11.53 -30.92
N GLY A 246 6.41 12.00 -32.05
CA GLY A 246 5.63 12.63 -33.10
C GLY A 246 4.42 11.78 -33.48
N VAL A 247 3.31 12.46 -33.76
CA VAL A 247 2.03 11.96 -34.28
C VAL A 247 2.20 10.64 -35.07
N GLY A 248 2.05 9.48 -34.42
CA GLY A 248 2.09 8.20 -35.16
C GLY A 248 2.35 6.89 -34.38
N GLY A 249 2.95 6.89 -33.18
CA GLY A 249 3.35 5.64 -32.50
C GLY A 249 2.47 5.22 -31.31
N GLN A 250 1.87 4.03 -31.38
CA GLN A 250 1.39 3.21 -30.23
C GLN A 250 0.21 3.71 -29.37
N GLN A 251 -0.89 4.14 -30.00
CA GLN A 251 -2.00 4.84 -29.32
C GLN A 251 -3.20 3.97 -28.88
N ARG A 252 -3.09 2.63 -28.88
CA ARG A 252 -4.19 1.68 -28.50
C ARG A 252 -3.74 0.47 -27.71
N GLU A 253 -2.58 0.57 -27.10
CA GLU A 253 -1.95 -0.56 -26.43
C GLU A 253 -2.60 -0.77 -25.06
N VAL A 254 -3.23 -1.93 -24.90
CA VAL A 254 -3.46 -2.49 -23.58
C VAL A 254 -2.11 -3.02 -23.13
N ASN A 255 -1.57 -2.46 -22.05
CA ASN A 255 -0.32 -2.90 -21.44
C ASN A 255 -0.66 -3.73 -20.19
N PRO A 256 -0.62 -5.07 -20.26
CA PRO A 256 -0.85 -5.93 -19.11
C PRO A 256 0.45 -6.09 -18.31
N LEU A 257 0.35 -6.08 -16.99
CA LEU A 257 1.43 -6.32 -16.05
C LEU A 257 1.02 -7.45 -15.11
N GLN A 258 1.74 -8.57 -15.20
CA GLN A 258 1.53 -9.72 -14.32
C GLN A 258 2.18 -9.42 -12.96
N LEU A 259 1.39 -9.42 -11.88
CA LEU A 259 1.88 -9.13 -10.53
C LEU A 259 2.71 -10.28 -9.94
N ASP A 260 2.46 -11.53 -10.35
CA ASP A 260 3.22 -12.69 -9.87
C ASP A 260 4.66 -12.69 -10.41
N SER A 261 4.86 -12.26 -11.67
CA SER A 261 6.17 -12.22 -12.32
C SER A 261 6.79 -10.82 -12.36
N LEU A 262 6.03 -9.79 -11.99
CA LEU A 262 6.43 -8.38 -12.05
C LEU A 262 6.94 -7.97 -13.44
N ALA A 263 6.30 -8.52 -14.47
CA ALA A 263 6.71 -8.35 -15.85
C ALA A 263 5.57 -7.76 -16.68
N TRP A 264 5.88 -6.63 -17.33
CA TRP A 264 5.06 -6.09 -18.39
C TRP A 264 5.04 -7.07 -19.57
N GLN A 265 3.84 -7.40 -19.99
CA GLN A 265 3.57 -8.22 -21.15
C GLN A 265 3.63 -7.34 -22.39
N ARG A 266 3.86 -7.98 -23.55
CA ARG A 266 3.74 -7.29 -24.83
C ARG A 266 2.38 -6.65 -24.96
N ALA A 267 2.37 -5.40 -25.40
CA ALA A 267 1.15 -4.68 -25.68
C ALA A 267 0.21 -5.46 -26.61
N VAL A 268 -1.09 -5.48 -26.27
CA VAL A 268 -2.11 -6.16 -27.07
C VAL A 268 -3.11 -5.12 -27.60
N GLY A 269 -3.46 -5.23 -28.89
CA GLY A 269 -4.44 -4.35 -29.53
C GLY A 269 -5.11 -5.02 -30.74
N GLY A 270 -6.44 -5.15 -30.70
CA GLY A 270 -7.29 -5.54 -31.81
C GLY A 270 -7.78 -4.34 -32.63
N LYS A 271 -8.03 -4.54 -33.94
CA LYS A 271 -8.52 -3.49 -34.86
C LYS A 271 -9.94 -3.02 -34.50
N THR A 272 -10.09 -1.87 -33.83
CA THR A 272 -11.28 -0.98 -33.92
C THR A 272 -10.94 0.44 -33.44
N GLY A 273 -11.15 1.46 -34.30
CA GLY A 273 -11.35 2.92 -34.05
C GLY A 273 -10.42 3.76 -33.14
N ASP A 274 -10.08 4.99 -33.56
CA ASP A 274 -9.07 5.90 -32.96
C ASP A 274 -9.38 6.51 -31.57
N PHE A 275 -8.30 6.95 -30.89
CA PHE A 275 -8.14 7.81 -29.68
C PHE A 275 -9.26 7.80 -28.62
N ILE A 276 -8.96 7.48 -27.35
CA ILE A 276 -9.84 7.84 -26.22
C ILE A 276 -9.01 8.27 -24.99
N ASN A 277 -9.12 9.53 -24.56
CA ASN A 277 -8.66 9.98 -23.25
C ASN A 277 -9.76 9.64 -22.22
N ALA A 278 -9.48 8.82 -21.21
CA ALA A 278 -10.47 8.46 -20.20
C ALA A 278 -9.83 8.36 -18.81
N HIS A 279 -10.51 8.95 -17.82
CA HIS A 279 -10.37 8.68 -16.40
C HIS A 279 -11.71 8.12 -15.92
N SER A 280 -11.84 6.79 -15.91
CA SER A 280 -12.87 6.09 -15.14
C SER A 280 -12.56 4.59 -15.16
N ALA A 281 -11.99 4.11 -14.06
CA ALA A 281 -11.67 2.69 -13.88
C ALA A 281 -12.94 1.92 -13.49
N VAL A 282 -13.71 1.48 -14.49
CA VAL A 282 -14.48 0.24 -14.46
C VAL A 282 -14.29 -0.39 -15.85
N THR A 283 -14.14 -1.72 -15.91
CA THR A 283 -13.88 -2.52 -17.14
C THR A 283 -14.93 -2.36 -18.25
N VAL A 284 -15.97 -1.57 -17.98
CA VAL A 284 -16.91 -0.96 -18.91
C VAL A 284 -16.52 0.52 -19.05
N GLN A 285 -15.73 0.84 -20.07
CA GLN A 285 -15.40 2.22 -20.37
C GLN A 285 -16.65 2.89 -20.97
N CYS A 286 -17.16 3.92 -20.28
CA CYS A 286 -18.39 4.61 -20.64
C CYS A 286 -18.04 6.03 -21.11
N SER A 287 -18.15 6.31 -22.41
CA SER A 287 -17.83 7.64 -22.98
C SER A 287 -16.34 8.06 -22.87
N GLY A 288 -15.94 9.08 -23.63
CA GLY A 288 -14.56 9.60 -23.63
C GLY A 288 -14.32 10.63 -24.73
N GLN A 289 -13.06 10.98 -25.00
CA GLN A 289 -12.70 11.91 -26.09
C GLN A 289 -11.92 11.24 -27.22
N ARG A 290 -12.51 11.21 -28.42
CA ARG A 290 -11.95 10.70 -29.67
C ARG A 290 -11.61 11.79 -30.67
N ALA A 291 -10.31 11.92 -30.99
CA ALA A 291 -9.78 12.91 -31.93
C ALA A 291 -10.28 14.35 -31.65
N GLY A 292 -10.39 14.72 -30.38
CA GLY A 292 -10.90 16.03 -29.96
C GLY A 292 -12.41 16.09 -29.72
N GLN A 293 -13.20 15.13 -30.20
CA GLN A 293 -14.66 15.06 -30.04
C GLN A 293 -15.05 14.09 -28.92
N LEU A 294 -16.14 14.39 -28.19
CA LEU A 294 -16.64 13.47 -27.17
C LEU A 294 -17.45 12.33 -27.83
N VAL A 295 -17.40 11.14 -27.24
CA VAL A 295 -18.11 9.94 -27.75
C VAL A 295 -19.06 9.36 -26.71
N GLU A 296 -20.17 8.76 -27.18
CA GLU A 296 -21.23 8.15 -26.36
C GLU A 296 -21.04 6.64 -26.14
N ASP A 297 -20.05 6.03 -26.79
CA ASP A 297 -19.92 4.58 -26.84
C ASP A 297 -19.52 3.97 -25.48
N VAL A 298 -20.09 2.79 -25.21
CA VAL A 298 -19.61 1.88 -24.16
C VAL A 298 -18.68 0.87 -24.79
N THR A 299 -17.52 0.60 -24.17
CA THR A 299 -16.62 -0.48 -24.59
C THR A 299 -16.25 -1.34 -23.39
N ILE A 300 -16.20 -2.66 -23.62
CA ILE A 300 -15.93 -3.67 -22.59
C ILE A 300 -14.62 -4.37 -22.96
N LEU A 301 -13.68 -4.40 -22.01
CA LEU A 301 -12.45 -5.17 -22.17
C LEU A 301 -12.66 -6.61 -21.70
N HIS A 302 -12.60 -7.58 -22.60
CA HIS A 302 -12.58 -9.00 -22.23
C HIS A 302 -11.19 -9.38 -21.71
N THR A 303 -11.08 -9.58 -20.40
CA THR A 303 -9.81 -9.85 -19.69
C THR A 303 -9.11 -11.14 -20.15
N ASP A 304 -9.85 -12.15 -20.59
CA ASP A 304 -9.25 -13.42 -21.06
C ASP A 304 -8.52 -13.25 -22.42
N SER A 305 -9.00 -12.32 -23.25
CA SER A 305 -8.49 -12.11 -24.60
C SER A 305 -7.75 -10.80 -24.78
N MET A 306 -7.84 -9.89 -23.81
CA MET A 306 -7.39 -8.49 -23.88
C MET A 306 -7.89 -7.77 -25.12
N LYS A 307 -9.15 -8.03 -25.49
CA LYS A 307 -9.82 -7.39 -26.64
C LYS A 307 -11.01 -6.56 -26.18
N TRP A 308 -11.13 -5.39 -26.81
CA TRP A 308 -12.29 -4.53 -26.65
C TRP A 308 -13.47 -5.03 -27.47
N VAL A 309 -14.65 -4.96 -26.86
CA VAL A 309 -15.93 -5.23 -27.51
C VAL A 309 -16.87 -4.07 -27.22
N THR A 310 -17.49 -3.54 -28.27
CA THR A 310 -18.57 -2.55 -28.14
C THR A 310 -19.89 -3.31 -28.05
N PRO A 311 -20.53 -3.39 -26.86
CA PRO A 311 -21.85 -4.01 -26.75
C PRO A 311 -22.89 -3.21 -27.54
N ILE A 312 -23.89 -3.91 -28.07
CA ILE A 312 -25.09 -3.26 -28.62
C ILE A 312 -25.91 -2.76 -27.45
N ILE A 313 -25.93 -1.45 -27.24
CA ILE A 313 -26.74 -0.80 -26.21
C ILE A 313 -28.22 -1.02 -26.53
N ARG A 314 -28.96 -1.59 -25.57
CA ARG A 314 -30.40 -1.78 -25.65
C ARG A 314 -31.12 -0.61 -24.98
N GLY A 315 -32.29 -0.22 -25.51
CA GLY A 315 -33.04 0.93 -25.01
C GLY A 315 -32.48 2.26 -25.52
N GLY A 316 -33.36 3.13 -26.05
CA GLY A 316 -32.96 4.36 -26.76
C GLY A 316 -32.45 5.51 -25.90
N SER A 317 -31.96 5.26 -24.69
CA SER A 317 -31.40 6.27 -23.80
C SER A 317 -29.99 5.89 -23.37
N ALA A 318 -29.04 6.81 -23.49
CA ALA A 318 -27.66 6.69 -23.04
C ALA A 318 -27.21 8.01 -22.40
N PRO A 319 -26.19 7.99 -21.53
CA PRO A 319 -25.60 9.22 -21.03
C PRO A 319 -25.02 10.06 -22.18
N PRO A 320 -25.16 11.40 -22.13
CA PRO A 320 -24.49 12.25 -23.11
C PRO A 320 -22.95 12.09 -23.07
N PRO A 321 -22.27 12.41 -24.18
CA PRO A 321 -20.81 12.31 -24.30
C PRO A 321 -20.12 13.09 -23.18
N ARG A 322 -19.10 12.50 -22.54
CA ARG A 322 -18.42 13.09 -21.39
C ARG A 322 -17.00 12.56 -21.16
N VAL A 323 -16.17 13.33 -20.47
CA VAL A 323 -14.87 12.91 -19.92
C VAL A 323 -14.74 13.24 -18.43
N GLY A 324 -13.85 12.55 -17.72
CA GLY A 324 -13.57 12.83 -16.30
C GLY A 324 -14.77 12.64 -15.38
N HIS A 325 -15.72 11.79 -15.76
CA HIS A 325 -16.83 11.38 -14.90
C HIS A 325 -16.33 10.41 -13.82
N ALA A 326 -16.95 10.44 -12.65
CA ALA A 326 -16.66 9.44 -11.64
C ALA A 326 -17.40 8.14 -12.00
N ALA A 327 -16.79 6.98 -11.76
CA ALA A 327 -17.40 5.68 -12.03
C ALA A 327 -17.14 4.67 -10.92
N ALA A 328 -18.12 3.82 -10.63
CA ALA A 328 -18.00 2.73 -9.67
C ALA A 328 -18.84 1.53 -10.09
N CYS A 329 -18.31 0.34 -9.85
CA CYS A 329 -19.12 -0.88 -9.86
C CYS A 329 -19.71 -1.07 -8.46
N CYS A 330 -21.00 -1.35 -8.37
CA CYS A 330 -21.66 -1.69 -7.12
C CYS A 330 -22.73 -2.74 -7.40
N ARG A 331 -22.58 -3.92 -6.78
CA ARG A 331 -23.32 -5.15 -7.13
C ARG A 331 -23.12 -5.54 -8.61
N ASP A 332 -24.21 -5.63 -9.35
CA ASP A 332 -24.34 -6.03 -10.75
C ASP A 332 -24.48 -4.83 -11.71
N LYS A 333 -24.24 -3.61 -11.21
CA LYS A 333 -24.41 -2.37 -11.97
C LYS A 333 -23.15 -1.50 -11.95
N VAL A 334 -22.98 -0.74 -13.01
CA VAL A 334 -21.96 0.31 -13.10
C VAL A 334 -22.65 1.67 -13.01
N PHE A 335 -22.17 2.51 -12.10
CA PHE A 335 -22.67 3.85 -11.89
C PHE A 335 -21.68 4.87 -12.43
N ILE A 336 -22.17 5.89 -13.11
CA ILE A 336 -21.39 7.06 -13.51
C ILE A 336 -22.03 8.34 -12.96
N PHE A 337 -21.20 9.31 -12.57
CA PHE A 337 -21.64 10.61 -12.05
C PHE A 337 -20.82 11.75 -12.66
N GLY A 338 -21.53 12.79 -13.11
CA GLY A 338 -20.95 14.06 -13.55
C GLY A 338 -20.01 13.93 -14.75
N GLY A 339 -18.90 14.67 -14.71
CA GLY A 339 -17.93 14.81 -15.80
C GLY A 339 -18.09 16.10 -16.59
N LEU A 340 -17.25 16.26 -17.62
CA LEU A 340 -17.28 17.37 -18.56
C LEU A 340 -17.93 16.90 -19.87
N GLY A 341 -19.11 17.44 -20.18
CA GLY A 341 -19.85 17.18 -21.40
C GLY A 341 -19.45 18.08 -22.58
N GLU A 342 -20.24 18.01 -23.65
CA GLU A 342 -20.03 18.85 -24.84
C GLU A 342 -20.05 20.35 -24.51
N GLY A 343 -19.26 21.13 -25.24
CA GLY A 343 -19.14 22.57 -25.01
C GLY A 343 -18.41 22.95 -23.71
N GLY A 344 -17.80 21.99 -23.01
CA GLY A 344 -17.10 22.25 -21.74
C GLY A 344 -18.05 22.43 -20.55
N VAL A 345 -19.28 21.91 -20.64
CA VAL A 345 -20.28 22.02 -19.58
C VAL A 345 -20.04 20.92 -18.54
N LEU A 346 -19.89 21.31 -17.27
CA LEU A 346 -19.84 20.35 -16.17
C LEU A 346 -21.22 19.75 -15.91
N LEU A 347 -21.25 18.45 -15.65
CA LEU A 347 -22.47 17.67 -15.42
C LEU A 347 -22.58 17.25 -13.94
N ASN A 348 -23.80 17.03 -13.47
CA ASN A 348 -24.14 16.44 -12.16
C ASN A 348 -25.18 15.32 -12.27
N ASP A 349 -25.41 14.81 -13.47
CA ASP A 349 -26.32 13.70 -13.69
C ASP A 349 -25.67 12.37 -13.29
N MET A 350 -26.53 11.39 -13.02
CA MET A 350 -26.12 10.05 -12.64
C MET A 350 -26.82 9.02 -13.52
N TRP A 351 -26.07 8.02 -13.95
CA TRP A 351 -26.57 6.93 -14.77
C TRP A 351 -26.13 5.59 -14.20
N GLU A 352 -27.01 4.60 -14.31
CA GLU A 352 -26.70 3.20 -13.98
C GLU A 352 -26.76 2.35 -15.25
N TRP A 353 -25.71 1.56 -15.47
CA TRP A 353 -25.58 0.57 -16.53
C TRP A 353 -25.88 -0.81 -15.97
N HIS A 354 -26.85 -1.48 -16.57
CA HIS A 354 -27.25 -2.83 -16.18
C HIS A 354 -26.44 -3.84 -17.02
N MET A 355 -25.52 -4.57 -16.39
CA MET A 355 -24.60 -5.46 -17.10
C MET A 355 -25.32 -6.63 -17.80
N ASP A 356 -26.40 -7.15 -17.22
CA ASP A 356 -27.13 -8.30 -17.76
C ASP A 356 -27.99 -7.96 -18.98
N THR A 357 -28.55 -6.75 -19.00
CA THR A 357 -29.52 -6.31 -20.01
C THR A 357 -28.92 -5.31 -21.00
N LEU A 358 -27.68 -4.87 -20.76
CA LEU A 358 -26.90 -3.97 -21.62
C LEU A 358 -27.67 -2.69 -21.96
N HIS A 359 -28.29 -2.07 -20.96
CA HIS A 359 -28.99 -0.80 -21.12
C HIS A 359 -28.61 0.19 -20.01
N TRP A 360 -28.74 1.47 -20.35
CA TRP A 360 -28.59 2.57 -19.42
C TRP A 360 -29.94 2.98 -18.86
N THR A 361 -29.97 3.33 -17.57
CA THR A 361 -31.09 4.04 -16.98
C THR A 361 -30.59 5.29 -16.25
N PRO A 362 -31.21 6.45 -16.47
CA PRO A 362 -30.87 7.65 -15.73
C PRO A 362 -31.44 7.57 -14.30
N VAL A 363 -30.65 7.97 -13.32
CA VAL A 363 -31.08 8.04 -11.91
C VAL A 363 -31.75 9.39 -11.70
N ARG A 364 -33.06 9.48 -12.06
CA ARG A 364 -33.81 10.76 -12.14
C ARG A 364 -34.62 11.14 -10.90
N GLU A 365 -34.82 10.21 -9.98
CA GLU A 365 -35.68 10.39 -8.81
C GLU A 365 -34.84 10.39 -7.54
N PHE A 366 -34.18 11.51 -7.24
CA PHE A 366 -33.61 11.70 -5.91
C PHE A 366 -34.76 12.05 -4.96
N GLN A 367 -35.19 11.09 -4.14
CA GLN A 367 -36.33 11.30 -3.24
C GLN A 367 -35.96 12.31 -2.15
N THR A 368 -36.88 13.22 -1.84
CA THR A 368 -36.76 14.08 -0.66
C THR A 368 -37.29 13.32 0.55
N ALA A 369 -36.40 12.89 1.45
CA ALA A 369 -36.83 12.38 2.75
C ALA A 369 -37.39 13.54 3.58
N GLY A 370 -38.70 13.52 3.86
CA GLY A 370 -39.31 14.33 4.92
C GLY A 370 -39.36 15.86 4.70
N GLY A 371 -39.31 16.35 3.46
CA GLY A 371 -39.44 17.79 3.18
C GLY A 371 -38.19 18.63 3.44
N HIS A 372 -37.06 17.99 3.73
CA HIS A 372 -35.74 18.62 3.70
C HIS A 372 -35.05 18.23 2.38
N SER A 373 -34.75 19.22 1.54
CA SER A 373 -33.93 19.02 0.34
C SER A 373 -32.53 18.58 0.77
N MET A 374 -32.19 17.31 0.58
CA MET A 374 -30.78 16.91 0.53
C MET A 374 -30.38 17.06 -0.93
N GLU A 375 -29.72 18.18 -1.25
CA GLU A 375 -29.35 18.50 -2.63
C GLU A 375 -28.35 17.47 -3.18
N PRO A 376 -28.51 17.02 -4.44
CA PRO A 376 -27.50 16.19 -5.09
C PRO A 376 -26.17 16.96 -5.21
N PRO A 377 -25.03 16.27 -5.32
CA PRO A 377 -23.74 16.92 -5.47
C PRO A 377 -23.73 17.86 -6.68
N SER A 378 -23.01 18.98 -6.57
CA SER A 378 -22.86 19.95 -7.65
C SER A 378 -22.14 19.36 -8.87
N ALA A 379 -22.33 20.01 -10.02
CA ALA A 379 -21.67 19.61 -11.27
C ALA A 379 -20.15 19.67 -11.15
N ARG A 380 -19.49 18.57 -11.54
CA ARG A 380 -18.05 18.40 -11.31
C ARG A 380 -17.44 17.34 -12.20
N MET A 381 -16.13 17.44 -12.41
CA MET A 381 -15.30 16.42 -13.03
C MET A 381 -14.15 15.99 -12.11
N GLY A 382 -13.54 14.84 -12.38
CA GLY A 382 -12.38 14.34 -11.65
C GLY A 382 -12.67 13.94 -10.19
N ALA A 383 -13.95 13.77 -9.82
CA ALA A 383 -14.34 13.18 -8.54
C ALA A 383 -14.10 11.66 -8.55
N SER A 384 -14.00 11.05 -7.37
CA SER A 384 -14.02 9.59 -7.23
C SER A 384 -15.39 9.10 -6.81
N LEU A 385 -15.78 7.91 -7.31
CA LEU A 385 -16.99 7.21 -6.89
C LEU A 385 -16.56 5.83 -6.38
N SER A 386 -17.06 5.40 -5.22
CA SER A 386 -16.74 4.09 -4.63
C SER A 386 -18.01 3.39 -4.16
N GLY A 387 -18.24 2.15 -4.61
CA GLY A 387 -19.35 1.32 -4.14
C GLY A 387 -19.03 0.67 -2.81
N SER A 388 -19.99 0.62 -1.89
CA SER A 388 -19.83 -0.09 -0.62
C SER A 388 -19.88 -1.61 -0.83
N GLU A 389 -19.15 -2.36 0.00
CA GLU A 389 -19.09 -3.83 -0.11
C GLU A 389 -20.45 -4.51 0.12
N ASP A 390 -21.33 -3.93 0.93
CA ASP A 390 -22.72 -4.39 1.12
C ASP A 390 -23.63 -4.13 -0.11
N GLY A 391 -23.10 -3.41 -1.09
CA GLY A 391 -23.78 -3.04 -2.32
C GLY A 391 -24.94 -2.06 -2.13
N ARG A 392 -25.10 -1.44 -0.95
CA ARG A 392 -26.24 -0.58 -0.64
C ARG A 392 -25.99 0.88 -1.00
N ARG A 393 -24.73 1.31 -0.99
CA ARG A 393 -24.37 2.73 -1.10
C ARG A 393 -23.29 2.95 -2.15
N VAL A 394 -23.25 4.16 -2.67
CA VAL A 394 -22.10 4.68 -3.41
C VAL A 394 -21.66 6.00 -2.79
N TRP A 395 -20.36 6.19 -2.69
CA TRP A 395 -19.73 7.33 -2.06
C TRP A 395 -19.00 8.17 -3.11
N LEU A 396 -19.25 9.47 -3.10
CA LEU A 396 -18.62 10.44 -3.99
C LEU A 396 -17.73 11.36 -3.17
N PHE A 397 -16.47 11.52 -3.56
CA PHE A 397 -15.56 12.45 -2.92
C PHE A 397 -14.87 13.38 -3.93
N GLY A 398 -14.81 14.67 -3.55
CA GLY A 398 -14.01 15.69 -4.20
C GLY A 398 -14.38 15.98 -5.66
N GLY A 399 -13.37 16.21 -6.50
CA GLY A 399 -13.49 16.67 -7.88
C GLY A 399 -13.35 18.19 -8.02
N ASN A 400 -13.69 18.72 -9.20
CA ASN A 400 -13.58 20.15 -9.51
C ASN A 400 -14.88 20.65 -10.16
N ALA A 401 -15.46 21.71 -9.62
CA ALA A 401 -16.69 22.34 -10.08
C ALA A 401 -16.45 23.61 -10.94
N GLY A 402 -15.34 23.67 -11.68
CA GLY A 402 -15.02 24.77 -12.61
C GLY A 402 -14.21 25.90 -11.98
N GLY A 403 -13.54 25.63 -10.87
CA GLY A 403 -12.72 26.60 -10.15
C GLY A 403 -11.70 25.88 -9.26
N ALA A 404 -12.02 25.75 -7.97
CA ALA A 404 -11.17 25.05 -7.02
C ALA A 404 -11.58 23.59 -6.86
N SER A 405 -10.61 22.73 -6.53
CA SER A 405 -10.86 21.35 -6.15
C SER A 405 -11.65 21.27 -4.83
N LEU A 406 -12.58 20.33 -4.78
CA LEU A 406 -13.50 20.08 -3.68
C LEU A 406 -12.98 18.95 -2.79
N ASN A 407 -13.36 18.97 -1.51
CA ASN A 407 -13.13 17.91 -0.51
C ASN A 407 -14.43 17.49 0.20
N ASP A 408 -15.57 17.77 -0.42
CA ASP A 408 -16.87 17.35 0.08
C ASP A 408 -17.08 15.84 -0.14
N LEU A 409 -17.85 15.24 0.75
CA LEU A 409 -18.19 13.83 0.76
C LEU A 409 -19.70 13.67 0.69
N TYR A 410 -20.16 12.83 -0.24
CA TYR A 410 -21.56 12.47 -0.38
C TYR A 410 -21.72 10.96 -0.38
N CYS A 411 -22.85 10.51 0.16
CA CYS A 411 -23.30 9.14 0.12
C CYS A 411 -24.67 9.08 -0.57
N LEU A 412 -24.83 8.19 -1.53
CA LEU A 412 -26.11 7.85 -2.13
C LEU A 412 -26.53 6.47 -1.65
N GLU A 413 -27.68 6.39 -1.00
CA GLU A 413 -28.34 5.12 -0.71
C GLU A 413 -29.08 4.63 -1.96
N LEU A 414 -28.70 3.47 -2.48
CA LEU A 414 -29.15 2.98 -3.79
C LEU A 414 -30.61 2.50 -3.78
N GLU A 415 -31.12 2.05 -2.63
CA GLU A 415 -32.51 1.59 -2.48
C GLU A 415 -33.49 2.78 -2.51
N THR A 416 -33.22 3.81 -1.71
CA THR A 416 -34.07 5.00 -1.61
C THR A 416 -33.75 6.05 -2.67
N ARG A 417 -32.56 5.95 -3.30
CA ARG A 417 -32.00 6.94 -4.22
C ARG A 417 -31.87 8.32 -3.59
N ILE A 418 -31.47 8.38 -2.32
CA ILE A 418 -31.33 9.64 -1.58
C ILE A 418 -29.86 9.97 -1.38
N TRP A 419 -29.46 11.14 -1.87
CA TRP A 419 -28.15 11.72 -1.56
C TRP A 419 -28.14 12.27 -0.15
N SER A 420 -27.01 12.12 0.52
CA SER A 420 -26.73 12.72 1.81
C SER A 420 -25.32 13.28 1.81
N GLN A 421 -25.18 14.58 2.06
CA GLN A 421 -23.88 15.17 2.32
C GLN A 421 -23.41 14.72 3.70
N VAL A 422 -22.19 14.20 3.77
CA VAL A 422 -21.61 13.66 5.00
C VAL A 422 -20.63 14.68 5.56
N THR A 423 -20.97 15.25 6.71
CA THR A 423 -20.05 16.14 7.45
C THR A 423 -19.12 15.29 8.31
N VAL A 424 -17.82 15.48 8.11
CA VAL A 424 -16.77 14.70 8.76
C VAL A 424 -15.94 15.62 9.66
N ALA A 425 -15.65 15.18 10.90
CA ALA A 425 -14.74 15.89 11.80
C ALA A 425 -13.28 15.45 11.56
N GLY A 426 -12.29 16.28 11.94
CA GLY A 426 -10.87 15.92 11.90
C GLY A 426 -10.08 16.51 10.71
N ASN A 427 -8.93 15.89 10.40
CA ASN A 427 -7.97 16.37 9.40
C ASN A 427 -8.40 15.96 7.99
N SER A 428 -9.46 16.59 7.48
CA SER A 428 -9.95 16.29 6.14
C SER A 428 -8.87 16.52 5.07
N PRO A 429 -8.73 15.61 4.09
CA PRO A 429 -7.84 15.82 2.97
C PRO A 429 -8.13 17.14 2.25
N LEU A 430 -7.08 17.77 1.71
CA LEU A 430 -7.23 18.91 0.82
C LEU A 430 -8.11 18.55 -0.37
N GLY A 431 -8.84 19.55 -0.88
CA GLY A 431 -9.68 19.40 -2.07
C GLY A 431 -8.88 18.84 -3.22
N ARG A 432 -9.40 17.84 -3.93
CA ARG A 432 -8.60 17.14 -4.94
C ARG A 432 -9.44 16.56 -6.06
N GLU A 433 -8.86 16.56 -7.25
CA GLU A 433 -9.38 15.93 -8.44
C GLU A 433 -8.41 14.87 -8.99
N GLY A 434 -8.94 13.91 -9.73
CA GLY A 434 -8.19 12.85 -10.39
C GLY A 434 -7.48 11.89 -9.43
N HIS A 435 -7.90 11.80 -8.16
CA HIS A 435 -7.31 10.96 -7.12
C HIS A 435 -7.80 9.51 -7.19
N ALA A 436 -7.04 8.59 -6.59
CA ALA A 436 -7.48 7.21 -6.40
C ALA A 436 -8.30 7.08 -5.12
N ALA A 437 -9.38 6.31 -5.15
CA ALA A 437 -10.17 5.99 -3.97
C ALA A 437 -10.65 4.55 -3.99
N CYS A 438 -10.81 3.95 -2.81
CA CYS A 438 -11.54 2.70 -2.66
C CYS A 438 -12.24 2.62 -1.31
N ILE A 439 -13.23 1.73 -1.24
CA ILE A 439 -13.80 1.29 0.02
C ILE A 439 -13.19 -0.08 0.35
N LEU A 440 -12.70 -0.20 1.59
CA LEU A 440 -12.22 -1.44 2.19
C LEU A 440 -12.97 -1.64 3.50
N SER A 441 -13.86 -2.64 3.55
CA SER A 441 -14.80 -2.85 4.66
C SER A 441 -15.58 -1.55 4.97
N ARG A 442 -15.41 -0.99 6.17
CA ARG A 442 -16.04 0.25 6.62
C ARG A 442 -15.22 1.53 6.36
N PHE A 443 -14.08 1.42 5.69
CA PHE A 443 -13.15 2.52 5.52
C PHE A 443 -13.09 3.00 4.06
N LEU A 444 -13.14 4.32 3.86
CA LEU A 444 -12.88 4.96 2.57
C LEU A 444 -11.43 5.43 2.54
N LEU A 445 -10.63 4.91 1.61
CA LEU A 445 -9.25 5.32 1.38
C LEU A 445 -9.17 6.25 0.19
N ILE A 446 -8.35 7.30 0.32
CA ILE A 446 -8.08 8.28 -0.72
C ILE A 446 -6.58 8.49 -0.83
N SER A 447 -6.04 8.37 -2.04
CA SER A 447 -4.62 8.58 -2.29
C SER A 447 -4.37 9.50 -3.48
N SER A 448 -3.36 10.35 -3.32
CA SER A 448 -2.82 11.21 -4.38
C SER A 448 -3.86 12.22 -4.93
N GLY A 449 -3.62 12.77 -6.11
CA GLY A 449 -4.52 13.67 -6.84
C GLY A 449 -3.92 15.04 -7.11
N ILE A 450 -4.74 15.97 -7.59
CA ILE A 450 -4.34 17.36 -7.84
C ILE A 450 -5.27 18.26 -7.05
N ASN A 451 -4.70 19.15 -6.24
CA ASN A 451 -5.40 20.28 -5.65
C ASN A 451 -5.22 21.50 -6.56
N THR A 452 -6.30 21.93 -7.18
CA THR A 452 -6.40 23.18 -7.92
C THR A 452 -6.98 24.24 -6.99
N SER A 453 -6.23 25.32 -6.75
CA SER A 453 -6.69 26.43 -5.91
C SER A 453 -7.64 27.36 -6.68
N SER A 454 -8.31 28.26 -5.96
CA SER A 454 -9.19 29.27 -6.58
C SER A 454 -8.46 30.24 -7.52
N THR A 455 -7.13 30.39 -7.39
CA THR A 455 -6.31 31.20 -8.29
C THR A 455 -5.82 30.41 -9.51
N GLY A 456 -6.20 29.13 -9.63
CA GLY A 456 -5.79 28.23 -10.69
C GLY A 456 -4.41 27.58 -10.46
N SER A 457 -3.76 27.83 -9.32
CA SER A 457 -2.50 27.14 -9.00
C SER A 457 -2.76 25.66 -8.71
N GLN A 458 -2.01 24.78 -9.36
CA GLN A 458 -2.14 23.34 -9.20
C GLN A 458 -1.01 22.79 -8.32
N ARG A 459 -1.39 22.00 -7.32
CA ARG A 459 -0.50 21.25 -6.45
C ARG A 459 -0.81 19.76 -6.57
N ARG A 460 0.16 18.96 -6.99
CA ARG A 460 0.04 17.51 -6.93
C ARG A 460 0.18 17.02 -5.49
N LEU A 461 -0.64 16.05 -5.15
CA LEU A 461 -0.72 15.43 -3.83
C LEU A 461 -0.24 13.99 -3.96
N ALA A 462 0.51 13.51 -2.96
CA ALA A 462 0.97 12.14 -2.83
C ALA A 462 0.63 11.55 -1.44
N ASP A 463 -0.19 12.27 -0.68
CA ASP A 463 -0.68 11.86 0.63
C ASP A 463 -1.76 10.78 0.47
N THR A 464 -1.89 9.95 1.49
CA THR A 464 -2.94 8.95 1.61
C THR A 464 -3.69 9.14 2.92
N HIS A 465 -5.02 9.18 2.81
CA HIS A 465 -5.95 9.41 3.91
C HIS A 465 -6.94 8.25 4.01
N ILE A 466 -7.43 8.02 5.21
CA ILE A 466 -8.45 7.03 5.52
C ILE A 466 -9.59 7.67 6.32
N LEU A 467 -10.81 7.28 6.00
CA LEU A 467 -12.03 7.71 6.68
C LEU A 467 -12.75 6.49 7.24
N ASP A 468 -13.06 6.49 8.54
CA ASP A 468 -14.05 5.55 9.10
C ASP A 468 -15.47 6.03 8.72
N MET A 469 -16.18 5.26 7.89
CA MET A 469 -17.52 5.65 7.43
C MET A 469 -18.62 5.42 8.48
N THR A 470 -18.34 4.70 9.57
CA THR A 470 -19.30 4.44 10.66
C THR A 470 -19.28 5.54 11.71
N THR A 471 -18.09 6.04 12.05
CA THR A 471 -17.88 7.22 12.89
C THR A 471 -17.03 8.22 12.10
N PRO A 472 -17.64 9.02 11.21
CA PRO A 472 -16.93 9.87 10.25
C PRO A 472 -15.82 10.72 10.86
N GLY A 473 -14.58 10.25 10.67
CA GLY A 473 -13.35 10.93 11.04
C GLY A 473 -12.23 10.62 10.04
N TRP A 474 -11.52 11.65 9.59
CA TRP A 474 -10.37 11.50 8.69
C TRP A 474 -9.07 11.37 9.48
N GLU A 475 -8.22 10.44 9.04
CA GLU A 475 -6.82 10.33 9.47
C GLU A 475 -5.88 10.25 8.27
N CYS A 476 -4.73 10.92 8.38
CA CYS A 476 -3.66 10.87 7.39
C CYS A 476 -2.71 9.72 7.71
N ILE A 477 -2.54 8.78 6.78
CA ILE A 477 -1.71 7.58 6.98
C ILE A 477 -0.35 7.68 6.29
N ASP A 478 -0.22 8.50 5.24
CA ASP A 478 1.03 8.86 4.59
C ASP A 478 0.91 10.33 4.17
N ASP A 479 1.83 11.18 4.61
CA ASP A 479 1.83 12.60 4.26
C ASP A 479 2.43 12.86 2.86
N GLY A 480 2.94 11.83 2.21
CA GLY A 480 3.55 11.92 0.89
C GLY A 480 4.91 12.63 0.92
N ALA A 481 5.56 12.78 2.08
CA ALA A 481 6.85 13.47 2.20
C ALA A 481 7.91 12.89 1.25
N TRP A 482 7.87 11.58 1.01
CA TRP A 482 8.76 10.90 0.07
C TRP A 482 8.66 11.46 -1.36
N ALA A 483 7.50 11.96 -1.80
CA ALA A 483 7.33 12.51 -3.14
C ALA A 483 8.10 13.82 -3.34
N SER A 484 8.38 14.56 -2.25
CA SER A 484 9.20 15.79 -2.31
C SER A 484 10.69 15.51 -2.54
N SER A 485 11.15 14.29 -2.21
CA SER A 485 12.53 13.85 -2.42
C SER A 485 12.80 13.31 -3.83
N SER A 486 11.75 12.98 -4.59
CA SER A 486 11.86 12.46 -5.95
C SER A 486 12.00 13.62 -6.96
N THR A 487 13.21 13.79 -7.47
CA THR A 487 13.63 14.95 -8.29
C THR A 487 13.19 14.91 -9.76
N TRP A 488 12.56 13.84 -10.24
CA TRP A 488 12.56 13.55 -11.69
C TRP A 488 11.22 13.64 -12.44
N ARG A 489 10.07 13.65 -11.76
CA ARG A 489 8.75 14.15 -12.24
C ARG A 489 7.68 13.75 -11.23
N GLN A 490 6.72 14.64 -10.98
CA GLN A 490 5.71 14.45 -9.93
C GLN A 490 4.65 13.42 -10.38
N MET A 491 4.39 12.43 -9.52
CA MET A 491 3.42 11.37 -9.75
C MET A 491 2.02 11.88 -10.06
N LEU A 492 1.31 11.13 -10.90
CA LEU A 492 -0.09 11.35 -11.24
C LEU A 492 -0.91 10.18 -10.69
N ALA A 493 -2.05 10.48 -10.07
CA ALA A 493 -2.93 9.49 -9.46
C ALA A 493 -3.51 8.46 -10.45
N GLN A 494 -3.46 8.72 -11.75
CA GLN A 494 -3.75 7.74 -12.81
C GLN A 494 -2.83 6.51 -12.83
N TYR A 495 -1.72 6.53 -12.10
CA TYR A 495 -0.82 5.39 -11.90
C TYR A 495 -1.08 4.63 -10.61
N CYS A 496 -2.13 5.00 -9.89
CA CYS A 496 -2.51 4.44 -8.62
C CYS A 496 -3.80 3.64 -8.78
N VAL A 497 -3.83 2.41 -8.29
CA VAL A 497 -5.06 1.60 -8.27
C VAL A 497 -5.16 0.78 -7.00
N PHE A 498 -6.34 0.78 -6.41
CA PHE A 498 -6.66 -0.07 -5.27
C PHE A 498 -7.22 -1.41 -5.75
N HIS A 499 -6.88 -2.48 -5.03
CA HIS A 499 -7.52 -3.78 -5.18
C HIS A 499 -7.48 -4.54 -3.86
N GLY A 500 -8.65 -4.79 -3.29
CA GLY A 500 -8.77 -5.32 -1.93
C GLY A 500 -8.04 -4.42 -0.95
N ASN A 501 -7.17 -5.01 -0.14
CA ASN A 501 -6.41 -4.32 0.89
C ASN A 501 -5.07 -3.75 0.41
N ARG A 502 -4.87 -3.57 -0.91
CA ARG A 502 -3.61 -3.09 -1.50
C ARG A 502 -3.81 -1.89 -2.41
N LEU A 503 -2.87 -0.96 -2.35
CA LEU A 503 -2.71 0.15 -3.29
C LEU A 503 -1.43 -0.07 -4.10
N TYR A 504 -1.60 -0.23 -5.40
CA TYR A 504 -0.52 -0.34 -6.38
C TYR A 504 -0.23 1.03 -6.98
N MET A 505 1.03 1.44 -7.01
CA MET A 505 1.48 2.70 -7.59
C MET A 505 2.67 2.49 -8.51
N LEU A 506 2.49 2.81 -9.79
CA LEU A 506 3.56 2.78 -10.79
C LEU A 506 4.36 4.08 -10.75
N LYS A 507 5.68 3.98 -10.61
CA LYS A 507 6.58 5.15 -10.63
C LYS A 507 7.30 5.26 -11.98
N PRO A 508 7.34 6.45 -12.57
CA PRO A 508 8.21 6.71 -13.70
C PRO A 508 9.67 6.86 -13.24
N SER A 509 10.60 6.28 -13.99
CA SER A 509 12.03 6.50 -13.85
C SER A 509 12.46 7.85 -14.46
N LYS A 510 13.76 8.13 -14.42
CA LYS A 510 14.36 9.33 -15.03
C LYS A 510 14.10 9.43 -16.54
N ASP A 511 13.95 8.28 -17.20
CA ASP A 511 13.72 8.17 -18.64
C ASP A 511 12.22 8.03 -18.97
N ASP A 512 11.33 8.42 -18.06
CA ASP A 512 9.87 8.29 -18.15
C ASP A 512 9.37 6.84 -18.30
N LYS A 513 10.16 5.82 -17.97
CA LYS A 513 9.70 4.42 -18.02
C LYS A 513 8.99 4.02 -16.73
N LEU A 514 7.87 3.31 -16.83
CA LEU A 514 7.12 2.80 -15.68
C LEU A 514 7.71 1.48 -15.16
N ASP A 515 8.96 1.54 -14.69
CA ASP A 515 9.77 0.37 -14.30
C ASP A 515 9.81 0.11 -12.78
N GLU A 516 9.10 0.88 -11.96
CA GLU A 516 9.00 0.65 -10.51
C GLU A 516 7.53 0.52 -10.09
N LEU A 517 7.24 -0.52 -9.30
CA LEU A 517 5.96 -0.70 -8.61
C LEU A 517 6.17 -0.55 -7.11
N GLN A 518 5.47 0.42 -6.52
CA GLN A 518 5.30 0.50 -5.08
C GLN A 518 3.93 -0.07 -4.70
N THR A 519 3.92 -0.99 -3.75
CA THR A 519 2.69 -1.57 -3.20
C THR A 519 2.58 -1.18 -1.74
N PHE A 520 1.45 -0.58 -1.39
CA PHE A 520 1.02 -0.39 -0.01
C PHE A 520 0.01 -1.47 0.33
N GLU A 521 0.22 -2.17 1.43
CA GLU A 521 -0.65 -3.22 1.94
C GLU A 521 -1.21 -2.78 3.29
N PHE A 522 -2.53 -2.74 3.38
CA PHE A 522 -3.28 -2.33 4.55
C PHE A 522 -3.80 -3.60 5.23
N THR A 523 -3.46 -3.83 6.49
CA THR A 523 -4.07 -4.94 7.25
C THR A 523 -5.05 -4.36 8.25
N LEU A 524 -6.32 -4.73 8.09
CA LEU A 524 -7.40 -4.26 8.95
C LEU A 524 -7.23 -4.78 10.38
N PRO A 525 -7.71 -4.04 11.40
CA PRO A 525 -7.70 -4.50 12.79
C PRO A 525 -8.42 -5.84 12.98
N GLU A 526 -9.55 -6.02 12.29
CA GLU A 526 -10.31 -7.28 12.32
C GLU A 526 -9.51 -8.45 11.74
N ASP A 527 -8.75 -8.22 10.66
CA ASP A 527 -7.90 -9.24 10.06
C ASP A 527 -6.69 -9.56 10.94
N ILE A 528 -6.14 -8.57 11.63
CA ILE A 528 -5.10 -8.76 12.65
C ILE A 528 -5.64 -9.63 13.78
N GLU A 529 -6.82 -9.34 14.30
CA GLU A 529 -7.45 -10.15 15.34
C GLU A 529 -7.81 -11.54 14.83
N ARG A 530 -8.28 -11.68 13.59
CA ARG A 530 -8.48 -13.00 12.95
C ARG A 530 -7.17 -13.75 12.84
N MET A 531 -6.08 -13.15 12.37
CA MET A 531 -4.75 -13.77 12.31
C MET A 531 -4.26 -14.16 13.71
N LYS A 532 -4.53 -13.35 14.75
CA LYS A 532 -4.23 -13.71 16.15
C LYS A 532 -5.07 -14.89 16.61
N ILE A 533 -6.37 -14.91 16.29
CA ILE A 533 -7.28 -16.00 16.64
C ILE A 533 -6.92 -17.27 15.87
N GLU A 534 -6.57 -17.18 14.58
CA GLU A 534 -6.08 -18.27 13.76
C GLU A 534 -4.72 -18.77 14.23
N ARG A 535 -3.83 -17.89 14.70
CA ARG A 535 -2.58 -18.28 15.38
C ARG A 535 -2.85 -18.96 16.71
N ARG A 536 -3.89 -18.53 17.46
CA ARG A 536 -4.33 -19.18 18.71
C ARG A 536 -5.08 -20.50 18.47
N LYS A 537 -5.84 -20.61 17.36
CA LYS A 537 -6.58 -21.81 16.92
C LYS A 537 -5.70 -22.79 16.16
N GLY A 538 -4.67 -22.30 15.49
CA GLY A 538 -3.66 -23.01 14.70
C GLY A 538 -2.63 -23.75 15.55
N ASN A 539 -3.09 -24.28 16.67
CA ASN A 539 -2.33 -25.16 17.55
C ASN A 539 -2.61 -26.64 17.24
N LEU A 540 -2.85 -27.02 15.97
CA LEU A 540 -3.07 -28.42 15.56
C LEU A 540 -2.72 -28.78 14.10
N THR A 541 -1.69 -28.15 13.50
CA THR A 541 -0.91 -28.76 12.40
C THR A 541 0.56 -28.38 12.57
N ILE A 542 1.35 -29.27 13.17
CA ILE A 542 2.75 -29.03 13.54
C ILE A 542 3.65 -29.42 12.35
N ASP A 543 4.03 -28.47 11.51
CA ASP A 543 4.94 -28.69 10.37
C ASP A 543 6.43 -28.83 10.79
N THR A 544 6.74 -28.73 12.08
CA THR A 544 8.11 -28.74 12.63
C THR A 544 8.36 -29.90 13.59
N LEU A 545 9.62 -30.35 13.73
CA LEU A 545 10.01 -31.29 14.78
C LEU A 545 10.22 -30.48 16.07
N ASP A 546 9.39 -30.69 17.07
CA ASP A 546 9.45 -29.90 18.31
C ASP A 546 9.77 -30.77 19.53
N LEU A 547 10.77 -30.34 20.30
CA LEU A 547 11.11 -30.93 21.60
C LEU A 547 10.19 -30.30 22.65
N MET A 548 9.46 -31.09 23.42
CA MET A 548 8.45 -30.54 24.34
C MET A 548 9.11 -29.65 25.42
N ASP A 549 8.45 -28.56 25.81
CA ASP A 549 8.93 -27.62 26.85
C ASP A 549 8.95 -28.23 28.26
N GLU A 550 8.20 -29.31 28.47
CA GLU A 550 8.12 -29.99 29.76
C GLU A 550 8.95 -31.28 29.75
N ALA A 551 9.96 -31.34 30.63
CA ALA A 551 10.72 -32.55 30.93
C ALA A 551 10.52 -32.95 32.40
N VAL A 552 10.50 -34.26 32.66
CA VAL A 552 10.47 -34.76 34.04
C VAL A 552 11.90 -34.83 34.57
N CYS A 553 12.29 -33.82 35.34
CA CYS A 553 13.62 -33.73 35.95
C CYS A 553 13.64 -34.30 37.37
N THR A 554 14.60 -35.18 37.62
CA THR A 554 14.97 -35.72 38.94
C THR A 554 16.44 -35.39 39.23
N PRO A 555 16.97 -35.66 40.45
CA PRO A 555 18.36 -35.32 40.77
C PRO A 555 19.41 -36.00 39.89
N SER A 556 19.10 -37.15 39.29
CA SER A 556 20.05 -37.91 38.48
C SER A 556 19.52 -38.36 37.11
N SER A 557 18.34 -37.89 36.71
CA SER A 557 17.76 -38.23 35.41
C SER A 557 16.81 -37.15 34.87
N ILE A 558 16.75 -37.03 33.56
CA ILE A 558 15.82 -36.16 32.82
C ILE A 558 15.10 -37.01 31.77
N GLU A 559 13.77 -36.97 31.78
CA GLU A 559 12.93 -37.58 30.76
C GLU A 559 12.37 -36.51 29.82
N VAL A 560 12.69 -36.63 28.53
CA VAL A 560 12.29 -35.70 27.47
C VAL A 560 11.40 -36.39 26.45
N ALA A 561 10.48 -35.63 25.86
CA ALA A 561 9.63 -36.08 24.77
C ALA A 561 9.62 -35.04 23.64
N TRP A 562 9.37 -35.49 22.43
CA TRP A 562 9.25 -34.62 21.24
C TRP A 562 8.05 -35.04 20.40
N ARG A 563 7.57 -34.13 19.55
CA ARG A 563 6.50 -34.40 18.59
C ARG A 563 7.07 -34.49 17.18
N PRO A 564 6.80 -35.58 16.44
CA PRO A 564 7.19 -35.67 15.05
C PRO A 564 6.44 -34.64 14.21
N PRO A 565 7.02 -34.16 13.09
CA PRO A 565 6.30 -33.31 12.13
C PRO A 565 5.05 -34.00 11.60
N THR A 566 3.99 -33.25 11.31
CA THR A 566 2.77 -33.80 10.70
C THR A 566 2.91 -34.08 9.21
N LYS A 567 3.82 -33.37 8.52
CA LYS A 567 4.09 -33.55 7.10
C LYS A 567 5.22 -34.57 6.88
N ASN A 568 4.99 -35.56 6.03
CA ASN A 568 5.95 -36.64 5.71
C ASN A 568 6.42 -37.45 6.94
N ALA A 569 5.61 -37.52 8.00
CA ALA A 569 5.92 -38.25 9.23
C ALA A 569 6.19 -39.74 8.98
N ASP A 570 5.46 -40.31 8.03
CA ASP A 570 5.54 -41.68 7.54
C ASP A 570 6.89 -42.02 6.90
N ARG A 571 7.61 -41.01 6.42
CA ARG A 571 8.93 -41.16 5.78
C ARG A 571 10.10 -41.08 6.77
N ILE A 572 9.84 -40.88 8.06
CA ILE A 572 10.91 -40.76 9.07
C ILE A 572 11.49 -42.15 9.36
N SER A 573 12.76 -42.34 9.01
CA SER A 573 13.48 -43.60 9.23
C SER A 573 14.07 -43.72 10.64
N LYS A 574 14.41 -42.60 11.29
CA LYS A 574 14.95 -42.57 12.67
C LYS A 574 14.94 -41.19 13.30
N PHE A 575 14.85 -41.15 14.62
CA PHE A 575 15.22 -40.01 15.47
C PHE A 575 16.59 -40.22 16.13
N LYS A 576 17.26 -39.12 16.42
CA LYS A 576 18.50 -39.08 17.19
C LYS A 576 18.45 -37.95 18.21
N LEU A 577 18.59 -38.26 19.49
CA LEU A 577 18.64 -37.28 20.58
C LEU A 577 20.09 -36.97 20.94
N MET A 578 20.41 -35.69 20.96
CA MET A 578 21.70 -35.16 21.37
C MET A 578 21.55 -34.51 22.75
N LEU A 579 22.56 -34.67 23.58
CA LEU A 579 22.71 -34.02 24.87
C LEU A 579 24.01 -33.22 24.88
N ALA A 580 23.94 -31.95 25.26
CA ALA A 580 25.10 -31.08 25.46
C ALA A 580 25.15 -30.57 26.90
N THR A 581 26.37 -30.43 27.44
CA THR A 581 26.61 -29.71 28.71
C THR A 581 26.94 -28.25 28.43
N THR A 582 26.83 -27.40 29.46
CA THR A 582 27.26 -25.98 29.41
C THR A 582 28.74 -25.80 29.05
N THR A 583 29.55 -26.86 29.19
CA THR A 583 30.96 -26.90 28.76
C THR A 583 31.18 -27.28 27.29
N GLY A 584 30.11 -27.45 26.51
CA GLY A 584 30.16 -27.70 25.07
C GLY A 584 30.40 -29.17 24.65
N VAL A 585 30.38 -30.12 25.60
CA VAL A 585 30.52 -31.54 25.27
C VAL A 585 29.17 -32.07 24.79
N VAL A 586 29.10 -32.44 23.51
CA VAL A 586 27.90 -32.99 22.87
C VAL A 586 28.02 -34.52 22.77
N LYS A 587 27.01 -35.23 23.26
CA LYS A 587 26.93 -36.70 23.23
C LYS A 587 25.62 -37.16 22.62
N ASP A 588 25.70 -38.17 21.77
CA ASP A 588 24.54 -38.94 21.31
C ASP A 588 24.00 -39.78 22.47
N VAL A 589 22.76 -39.55 22.89
CA VAL A 589 22.16 -40.27 24.03
C VAL A 589 21.05 -41.22 23.63
N TYR A 590 20.47 -41.05 22.43
CA TYR A 590 19.47 -41.98 21.89
C TYR A 590 19.45 -41.98 20.36
N GLN A 591 19.18 -43.15 19.78
CA GLN A 591 18.87 -43.31 18.35
C GLN A 591 17.79 -44.39 18.18
N GLY A 592 16.69 -44.06 17.50
CA GLY A 592 15.56 -44.98 17.29
C GLY A 592 14.28 -44.24 16.92
N LEU A 593 13.13 -44.93 16.96
CA LEU A 593 11.83 -44.38 16.53
C LEU A 593 10.96 -43.84 17.68
N HIS A 594 11.39 -43.99 18.93
CA HIS A 594 10.60 -43.54 20.06
C HIS A 594 10.69 -42.02 20.17
N THR A 595 9.59 -41.39 20.56
CA THR A 595 9.47 -39.93 20.73
C THR A 595 9.57 -39.49 22.18
N ARG A 596 9.93 -40.41 23.08
CA ARG A 596 10.14 -40.18 24.50
C ARG A 596 11.35 -40.97 24.96
N PHE A 597 12.23 -40.34 25.72
CA PHE A 597 13.48 -40.95 26.20
C PHE A 597 13.88 -40.41 27.57
N LYS A 598 14.42 -41.30 28.42
CA LYS A 598 14.93 -40.96 29.75
C LYS A 598 16.45 -41.09 29.81
N SER A 599 17.13 -39.99 30.05
CA SER A 599 18.58 -39.94 30.29
C SER A 599 18.87 -40.04 31.78
N THR A 600 19.69 -41.00 32.20
CA THR A 600 20.02 -41.28 33.62
C THR A 600 21.52 -41.14 33.88
N GLY A 601 21.91 -40.93 35.14
CA GLY A 601 23.31 -40.77 35.54
C GLY A 601 23.82 -39.33 35.39
N LEU A 602 22.92 -38.35 35.41
CA LEU A 602 23.22 -36.92 35.35
C LEU A 602 23.60 -36.41 36.75
N ARG A 603 24.36 -35.31 36.81
CA ARG A 603 24.74 -34.67 38.08
C ARG A 603 23.56 -33.83 38.58
N PRO A 604 23.27 -33.81 39.90
CA PRO A 604 22.29 -32.90 40.49
C PRO A 604 22.66 -31.43 40.24
N ASP A 605 21.65 -30.58 40.20
CA ASP A 605 21.77 -29.11 40.02
C ASP A 605 22.67 -28.66 38.84
N MET A 606 22.64 -29.41 37.73
CA MET A 606 23.37 -29.09 36.51
C MET A 606 22.41 -28.90 35.32
N GLU A 607 22.72 -27.94 34.45
CA GLU A 607 21.98 -27.70 33.22
C GLU A 607 22.46 -28.57 32.07
N TYR A 608 21.50 -29.10 31.32
CA TYR A 608 21.70 -29.98 30.19
C TYR A 608 20.86 -29.53 29.00
N ILE A 609 21.47 -29.38 27.83
CA ILE A 609 20.80 -28.93 26.61
C ILE A 609 20.51 -30.15 25.73
N PHE A 610 19.29 -30.26 25.22
CA PHE A 610 18.85 -31.35 24.37
C PHE A 610 18.38 -30.84 23.00
N CYS A 611 18.66 -31.59 21.94
CA CYS A 611 18.05 -31.39 20.62
C CYS A 611 17.84 -32.72 19.90
N VAL A 612 16.85 -32.78 19.01
CA VAL A 612 16.45 -34.00 18.30
C VAL A 612 16.65 -33.81 16.80
N LYS A 613 17.18 -34.83 16.13
CA LYS A 613 17.24 -34.93 14.68
C LYS A 613 16.28 -35.99 14.19
N ALA A 614 15.38 -35.65 13.26
CA ALA A 614 14.68 -36.62 12.42
C ALA A 614 15.46 -36.85 11.13
N THR A 615 15.63 -38.11 10.73
CA THR A 615 16.19 -38.46 9.41
C THR A 615 15.12 -39.17 8.61
N TYR A 616 14.92 -38.76 7.37
CA TYR A 616 13.97 -39.36 6.45
C TYR A 616 14.57 -40.60 5.74
N ASP A 617 13.74 -41.35 5.06
CA ASP A 617 14.11 -42.51 4.24
C ASP A 617 15.08 -42.17 3.09
N ASP A 618 14.99 -40.97 2.53
CA ASP A 618 15.86 -40.43 1.47
C ASP A 618 17.20 -39.87 1.99
N GLY A 619 17.46 -39.96 3.30
CA GLY A 619 18.68 -39.46 3.94
C GLY A 619 18.68 -37.96 4.25
N SER A 620 17.65 -37.21 3.86
CA SER A 620 17.45 -35.84 4.32
C SER A 620 17.12 -35.80 5.81
N PHE A 621 17.23 -34.64 6.45
CA PHE A 621 17.02 -34.53 7.89
C PHE A 621 16.45 -33.18 8.33
N LEU A 622 15.82 -33.20 9.51
CA LEU A 622 15.24 -32.05 10.18
C LEU A 622 15.70 -32.03 11.64
N TRP A 623 15.99 -30.84 12.18
CA TRP A 623 16.38 -30.65 13.57
C TRP A 623 15.27 -29.95 14.36
N SER A 624 15.12 -30.30 15.64
CA SER A 624 14.38 -29.51 16.61
C SER A 624 15.22 -28.32 17.09
N GLU A 625 14.55 -27.33 17.66
CA GLU A 625 15.24 -26.37 18.52
C GLU A 625 15.91 -27.06 19.71
N SER A 626 16.97 -26.45 20.24
CA SER A 626 17.66 -26.92 21.43
C SER A 626 17.00 -26.36 22.69
N LYS A 627 16.71 -27.20 23.68
CA LYS A 627 16.11 -26.77 24.96
C LYS A 627 16.98 -27.20 26.14
N ALA A 628 17.13 -26.30 27.11
CA ALA A 628 17.88 -26.53 28.33
C ALA A 628 16.96 -27.03 29.45
N PHE A 629 17.40 -28.05 30.18
CA PHE A 629 16.72 -28.59 31.34
C PHE A 629 17.70 -28.75 32.49
N GLN A 630 17.30 -28.33 33.69
CA GLN A 630 18.10 -28.43 34.90
C GLN A 630 17.64 -29.63 35.74
N THR A 631 18.58 -30.49 36.14
CA THR A 631 18.32 -31.54 37.13
C THR A 631 18.04 -30.90 38.48
N ARG A 632 17.15 -31.51 39.29
CA ARG A 632 16.85 -30.99 40.63
C ARG A 632 18.02 -31.24 41.60
N ALA A 633 18.07 -30.48 42.68
CA ALA A 633 19.00 -30.72 43.79
C ALA A 633 18.71 -32.06 44.49
#